data_AF-A0A972ISM2-F1
#
_entry.id   AF-A0A972ISM2-F1
#
_cell.length_a   1.000
_cell.length_b   1.000
_cell.length_c   1.000
_cell.angle_alpha   90.00
_cell.angle_beta   90.00
_cell.angle_gamma   90.00
#
_symmetry.space_group_name_H-M   'P 1'
#
loop_
_entity.id
_entity.type
_entity.pdbx_description
1 polymer ?
#
loop_
_entity_poly.entity_id
_entity_poly.type
_entity_poly.pdbx_seq_one_letter_code
_entity_poly.pdbx_strand_id
1 'polypeptide(L)'
;MLDELHTRIRNAREQAGFSQREMAEELGVGRTTYVNFETGRSRLFNPLLDRLAARLGMSVEELLFGERPDEQLLRDSTALEQWRRNLVSEYEQRLNLLQERLDAASRVIDAQGTTIRTLSDSNQFLMTQLSKDE
;
A
#
# COMPACT_ATOMS: atom_id res chain seq x y z
N MET A 1 1.07 -12.07 0.97
CA MET A 1 1.98 -11.22 1.78
C MET A 1 1.30 -9.96 2.31
N LEU A 2 0.66 -9.10 1.48
CA LEU A 2 -0.35 -8.14 2.00
C LEU A 2 -1.50 -8.86 2.73
N ASP A 3 -1.72 -10.14 2.37
CA ASP A 3 -2.69 -10.99 3.03
C ASP A 3 -2.37 -11.32 4.49
N GLU A 4 -1.10 -11.20 4.89
CA GLU A 4 -0.68 -11.53 6.25
C GLU A 4 -0.76 -10.32 7.18
N LEU A 5 -0.52 -9.10 6.68
CA LEU A 5 -0.59 -7.90 7.51
C LEU A 5 -1.97 -7.70 8.14
N HIS A 6 -3.04 -7.80 7.34
CA HIS A 6 -4.40 -7.62 7.85
C HIS A 6 -4.80 -8.70 8.87
N THR A 7 -4.31 -9.93 8.64
CA THR A 7 -4.48 -11.05 9.57
C THR A 7 -3.70 -10.82 10.88
N ARG A 8 -2.47 -10.31 10.80
CA ARG A 8 -1.65 -9.97 11.97
C ARG A 8 -2.24 -8.84 12.79
N ILE A 9 -2.74 -7.79 12.14
CA ILE A 9 -3.45 -6.68 12.82
C ILE A 9 -4.66 -7.22 13.57
N ARG A 10 -5.45 -8.08 12.93
CA ARG A 10 -6.59 -8.73 13.56
C ARG A 10 -6.17 -9.57 14.77
N ASN A 11 -5.16 -10.42 14.61
CA ASN A 11 -4.68 -11.29 15.68
C ASN A 11 -4.12 -10.48 16.86
N ALA A 12 -3.31 -9.45 16.59
CA ALA A 12 -2.75 -8.57 17.61
C ALA A 12 -3.85 -7.80 18.35
N ARG A 13 -4.88 -7.31 17.64
CA ARG A 13 -6.05 -6.68 18.27
C ARG A 13 -6.76 -7.66 19.20
N GLU A 14 -7.02 -8.89 18.74
CA GLU A 14 -7.72 -9.91 19.52
C GLU A 14 -6.91 -10.34 20.76
N GLN A 15 -5.60 -10.50 20.63
CA GLN A 15 -4.69 -10.78 21.75
C GLN A 15 -4.64 -9.64 22.78
N ALA A 16 -4.70 -8.39 22.32
CA ALA A 16 -4.77 -7.22 23.17
C ALA A 16 -6.18 -7.00 23.78
N GLY A 17 -7.16 -7.85 23.46
CA GLY A 17 -8.50 -7.83 24.04
C GLY A 17 -9.41 -6.73 23.51
N PHE A 18 -9.03 -6.04 22.43
CA PHE A 18 -9.83 -4.95 21.86
C PHE A 18 -10.88 -5.49 20.89
N SER A 19 -12.08 -4.92 20.92
CA SER A 19 -13.03 -5.04 19.81
C SER A 19 -12.63 -4.15 18.63
N GLN A 20 -13.15 -4.45 17.43
CA GLN A 20 -12.94 -3.59 16.25
C GLN A 20 -13.46 -2.15 16.46
N ARG A 21 -14.48 -1.96 17.32
CA ARG A 21 -15.04 -0.63 17.60
C ARG A 21 -14.09 0.16 18.49
N GLU A 22 -13.62 -0.44 19.57
CA GLU A 22 -12.70 0.21 20.51
C GLU A 22 -11.40 0.60 19.81
N MET A 23 -10.85 -0.31 18.99
CA MET A 23 -9.62 0.00 18.25
C MET A 23 -9.81 1.10 17.20
N ALA A 24 -10.98 1.16 16.56
CA ALA A 24 -11.29 2.25 15.63
C ALA A 24 -11.38 3.60 16.35
N GLU A 25 -12.00 3.64 17.54
CA GLU A 25 -12.11 4.83 18.38
C GLU A 25 -10.72 5.33 18.83
N GLU A 26 -9.87 4.43 19.32
CA GLU A 26 -8.49 4.72 19.73
C GLU A 26 -7.63 5.30 18.60
N LEU A 27 -7.84 4.81 17.37
CA LEU A 27 -7.11 5.27 16.19
C LEU A 27 -7.73 6.53 15.56
N GLY A 28 -8.90 6.97 16.03
CA GLY A 28 -9.64 8.09 15.47
C GLY A 28 -10.12 7.83 14.04
N VAL A 29 -10.44 6.59 13.70
CA VAL A 29 -10.95 6.19 12.37
C VAL A 29 -12.37 5.63 12.48
N GLY A 30 -13.12 5.67 11.39
CA GLY A 30 -14.43 5.03 11.34
C GLY A 30 -14.32 3.50 11.49
N ARG A 31 -15.27 2.87 12.18
CA ARG A 31 -15.32 1.40 12.36
C ARG A 31 -15.21 0.65 11.04
N THR A 32 -15.93 1.08 10.01
CA THR A 32 -15.88 0.46 8.67
C THR A 32 -14.49 0.57 8.04
N THR A 33 -13.81 1.71 8.24
CA THR A 33 -12.43 1.91 7.80
C THR A 33 -11.49 0.93 8.47
N TYR A 34 -11.63 0.72 9.78
CA TYR A 34 -10.83 -0.26 10.52
C TYR A 34 -11.09 -1.70 10.06
N VAL A 35 -12.35 -2.08 9.83
CA VAL A 35 -12.70 -3.40 9.26
C VAL A 35 -12.08 -3.59 7.88
N ASN A 36 -12.04 -2.55 7.06
CA ASN A 36 -11.40 -2.62 5.74
C ASN A 36 -9.89 -2.81 5.83
N PHE A 37 -9.25 -2.35 6.91
CA PHE A 37 -7.84 -2.67 7.17
C PHE A 37 -7.67 -4.16 7.50
N GLU A 38 -8.47 -4.71 8.41
CA GLU A 38 -8.40 -6.13 8.81
C GLU A 38 -8.85 -7.12 7.72
N THR A 39 -9.49 -6.64 6.65
CA THR A 39 -9.91 -7.45 5.50
C THR A 39 -9.07 -7.21 4.25
N GLY A 40 -8.03 -6.38 4.33
CA GLY A 40 -7.16 -6.05 3.20
C GLY A 40 -7.81 -5.18 2.12
N ARG A 41 -9.05 -4.72 2.33
CA ARG A 41 -9.81 -3.88 1.38
C ARG A 41 -9.33 -2.43 1.36
N SER A 42 -8.60 -1.99 2.37
CA SER A 42 -8.01 -0.65 2.42
C SER A 42 -6.57 -0.72 2.91
N ARG A 43 -5.71 0.09 2.30
CA ARG A 43 -4.31 0.21 2.73
C ARG A 43 -4.23 1.06 3.99
N LEU A 44 -3.47 0.57 4.97
CA LEU A 44 -3.02 1.37 6.11
C LEU A 44 -1.91 2.30 5.67
N PHE A 45 -2.03 3.59 6.03
CA PHE A 45 -1.01 4.60 5.79
C PHE A 45 -0.09 4.75 7.01
N ASN A 46 1.14 5.19 6.76
CA ASN A 46 2.23 5.24 7.75
C ASN A 46 1.83 5.86 9.11
N PRO A 47 1.14 7.03 9.19
CA PRO A 47 0.80 7.65 10.48
C PRO A 47 -0.27 6.90 11.29
N LEU A 48 -1.06 6.04 10.65
CA LEU A 48 -2.03 5.17 11.32
C LEU A 48 -1.36 3.87 11.78
N LEU A 49 -0.37 3.42 11.03
CA LEU A 49 0.43 2.25 11.36
C LEU A 49 1.23 2.47 12.64
N ASP A 50 1.84 3.65 12.80
CA ASP A 50 2.58 4.02 14.01
C ASP A 50 1.69 4.01 15.25
N ARG A 51 0.48 4.60 15.14
CA ARG A 51 -0.49 4.65 16.23
C ARG A 51 -1.03 3.27 16.59
N LEU A 52 -1.27 2.45 15.57
CA LEU A 52 -1.70 1.06 15.72
C LEU A 52 -0.64 0.23 16.45
N ALA A 53 0.62 0.33 16.02
CA ALA A 53 1.75 -0.34 16.66
C ALA A 53 1.91 0.11 18.12
N ALA A 54 1.91 1.42 18.37
CA ALA A 54 2.00 1.98 19.72
C ALA A 54 0.86 1.49 20.63
N ARG A 55 -0.38 1.41 20.12
CA ARG A 55 -1.53 0.98 20.91
C ARG A 55 -1.49 -0.51 21.24
N LEU A 56 -0.98 -1.33 20.32
CA LEU A 56 -0.80 -2.77 20.47
C LEU A 56 0.44 -3.15 21.27
N GLY A 57 1.29 -2.18 21.64
CA GLY A 57 2.55 -2.43 22.33
C GLY A 57 3.59 -3.14 21.45
N MET A 58 3.49 -2.99 20.13
CA MET A 58 4.38 -3.60 19.14
C MET A 58 5.19 -2.52 18.44
N SER A 59 6.36 -2.89 17.93
CA SER A 59 7.06 -2.07 16.93
C SER A 59 6.36 -2.17 15.57
N VAL A 60 6.54 -1.14 14.74
CA VAL A 60 5.98 -1.12 13.38
C VAL A 60 6.52 -2.29 12.56
N GLU A 61 7.79 -2.63 12.78
CA GLU A 61 8.45 -3.77 12.17
C GLU A 61 7.78 -5.09 12.58
N GLU A 62 7.44 -5.27 13.86
CA GLU A 62 6.75 -6.49 14.32
C GLU A 62 5.34 -6.61 13.73
N LEU A 63 4.64 -5.50 13.58
CA LEU A 63 3.32 -5.50 12.96
C LEU A 63 3.40 -5.83 11.45
N LEU A 64 4.41 -5.29 10.77
CA LEU A 64 4.63 -5.46 9.33
C LEU A 64 5.24 -6.81 8.95
N PHE A 65 6.08 -7.40 9.80
CA PHE A 65 6.89 -8.58 9.49
C PHE A 65 6.64 -9.78 10.41
N GLY A 66 5.87 -9.61 11.50
CA GLY A 66 5.64 -10.65 12.51
C GLY A 66 6.66 -10.58 13.65
N GLU A 67 6.63 -11.56 14.54
CA GLU A 67 7.59 -11.61 15.66
C GLU A 67 9.02 -11.48 15.15
N ARG A 68 9.81 -10.64 15.82
CA ARG A 68 11.26 -10.69 15.69
C ARG A 68 11.67 -12.13 16.02
N PRO A 69 12.55 -12.75 15.22
CA PRO A 69 13.08 -14.04 15.58
C PRO A 69 13.60 -13.96 17.02
N ASP A 70 13.27 -14.98 17.82
CA ASP A 70 13.64 -15.11 19.23
C ASP A 70 15.04 -14.55 19.47
N GLU A 71 15.27 -13.83 20.57
CA GLU A 71 16.55 -13.17 20.84
C GLU A 71 17.73 -14.18 20.84
N GLN A 72 17.40 -15.46 21.08
CA GLN A 72 18.28 -16.63 20.90
C GLN A 72 18.62 -16.94 19.43
N LEU A 73 17.69 -16.79 18.50
CA LEU A 73 17.89 -16.93 17.05
C LEU A 73 18.75 -15.78 16.47
N LEU A 74 18.67 -14.59 17.09
CA LEU A 74 19.48 -13.42 16.72
C LEU A 74 20.98 -13.62 17.02
N ARG A 75 21.32 -14.51 17.96
CA ARG A 75 22.71 -14.94 18.22
C ARG A 75 23.26 -15.86 17.13
N ASP A 76 22.40 -16.62 16.45
CA ASP A 76 22.80 -17.44 15.32
C ASP A 76 22.92 -16.55 14.07
N SER A 77 24.14 -16.10 13.79
CA SER A 77 24.50 -15.20 12.67
C SER A 77 23.87 -15.61 11.33
N THR A 78 23.64 -16.90 11.11
CA THR A 78 23.07 -17.46 9.88
C THR A 78 21.57 -17.23 9.73
N ALA A 79 20.79 -17.33 10.81
CA ALA A 79 19.34 -17.15 10.78
C ALA A 79 18.97 -15.68 10.57
N LEU A 80 19.68 -14.78 11.24
CA LEU A 80 19.53 -13.34 11.04
C LEU A 80 19.86 -12.91 9.60
N GLU A 81 20.93 -13.45 9.02
CA GLU A 81 21.32 -13.19 7.64
C GLU A 81 20.31 -13.73 6.63
N GLN A 82 19.68 -14.87 6.90
CA GLN A 82 18.61 -15.40 6.05
C GLN A 82 17.37 -14.54 6.12
N TRP A 83 16.93 -14.15 7.33
CA TRP A 83 15.80 -13.26 7.50
C TRP A 83 16.03 -11.91 6.80
N ARG A 84 17.21 -11.31 6.98
CA ARG A 84 17.59 -10.06 6.29
C ARG A 84 17.55 -10.20 4.77
N ARG A 85 18.07 -11.32 4.24
CA ARG A 85 18.03 -11.61 2.79
C ARG A 85 16.60 -11.74 2.28
N ASN A 86 15.75 -12.45 3.02
CA ASN A 86 14.35 -12.62 2.64
C ASN A 86 13.62 -11.27 2.62
N LEU A 87 13.82 -10.45 3.65
CA LEU A 87 13.23 -9.11 3.74
C LEU A 87 13.66 -8.21 2.58
N VAL A 88 14.95 -8.16 2.27
CA VAL A 88 15.46 -7.34 1.16
C VAL A 88 14.87 -7.80 -0.17
N SER A 89 14.87 -9.10 -0.44
CA SER A 89 14.28 -9.68 -1.65
C SER A 89 12.80 -9.31 -1.81
N GLU A 90 12.04 -9.33 -0.71
CA GLU A 90 10.64 -8.93 -0.69
C GLU A 90 10.45 -7.48 -1.15
N TYR A 91 11.26 -6.57 -0.62
CA TYR A 91 11.20 -5.16 -0.95
C TYR A 91 11.61 -4.88 -2.39
N GLU A 92 12.64 -5.56 -2.89
CA GLU A 92 13.08 -5.45 -4.28
C GLU A 92 11.97 -5.87 -5.25
N GLN A 93 11.30 -7.00 -4.99
CA GLN A 93 10.16 -7.46 -5.79
C GLN A 93 9.03 -6.44 -5.80
N ARG A 94 8.71 -5.86 -4.62
CA ARG A 94 7.63 -4.88 -4.49
C ARG A 94 7.95 -3.56 -5.19
N LEU A 95 9.21 -3.10 -5.11
CA LEU A 95 9.67 -1.91 -5.83
C LEU A 95 9.57 -2.12 -7.33
N ASN A 96 10.00 -3.29 -7.83
CA ASN A 96 9.92 -3.60 -9.25
C ASN A 96 8.47 -3.59 -9.76
N LEU A 97 7.54 -4.19 -9.02
CA LEU A 97 6.12 -4.17 -9.39
C LEU A 97 5.54 -2.74 -9.42
N LEU A 98 5.94 -1.88 -8.47
CA LEU A 98 5.50 -0.49 -8.46
C LEU A 98 6.08 0.30 -9.64
N GLN A 99 7.34 0.05 -9.98
CA GLN A 99 8.01 0.62 -11.15
C GLN A 99 7.26 0.26 -12.44
N GLU A 100 6.96 -1.02 -12.64
CA GLU A 100 6.21 -1.50 -13.82
C GLU A 100 4.83 -0.85 -13.94
N ARG A 101 4.14 -0.66 -12.82
CA ARG A 101 2.85 0.02 -12.80
C ARG A 101 2.95 1.49 -13.16
N LEU A 102 4.00 2.18 -12.68
CA LEU A 102 4.25 3.58 -13.03
C LEU A 102 4.56 3.71 -14.51
N ASP A 103 5.40 2.84 -15.07
CA ASP A 103 5.73 2.83 -16.49
C ASP A 103 4.48 2.58 -17.35
N ALA A 104 3.64 1.62 -16.96
CA ALA A 104 2.38 1.36 -17.64
C ALA A 104 1.43 2.58 -17.60
N ALA A 105 1.32 3.24 -16.44
CA ALA A 105 0.50 4.44 -16.29
C ALA A 105 1.04 5.60 -17.15
N SER A 106 2.36 5.80 -17.18
CA SER A 106 3.00 6.81 -18.03
C SER A 106 2.69 6.59 -19.51
N ARG A 107 2.80 5.34 -19.99
CA ARG A 107 2.46 5.00 -21.38
C ARG A 107 1.00 5.33 -21.73
N VAL A 108 0.07 5.09 -20.81
CA VAL A 108 -1.35 5.42 -21.00
C VAL A 108 -1.54 6.94 -21.10
N ILE A 109 -0.89 7.70 -20.22
CA ILE A 109 -0.95 9.17 -20.25
C ILE A 109 -0.41 9.70 -21.58
N ASP A 110 0.70 9.16 -22.07
CA ASP A 110 1.29 9.58 -23.35
C ASP A 110 0.35 9.27 -24.54
N ALA A 111 -0.27 8.09 -24.56
CA ALA A 111 -1.23 7.70 -25.59
C ALA A 111 -2.52 8.56 -25.56
N GLN A 112 -2.97 8.95 -24.37
CA GLN A 112 -4.09 9.89 -24.24
C GLN A 112 -3.71 11.28 -24.74
N GLY A 113 -2.49 11.74 -24.41
CA GLY A 113 -1.97 13.03 -24.86
C GLY A 113 -1.88 13.15 -26.39
N THR A 114 -1.46 12.09 -27.09
CA THR A 114 -1.45 12.07 -28.56
C THR A 114 -2.87 12.10 -29.13
N THR A 115 -3.79 11.35 -28.55
CA THR A 115 -5.22 11.32 -28.95
C THR A 115 -5.89 12.69 -28.79
N ILE A 116 -5.61 13.39 -27.68
CA ILE A 116 -6.14 14.74 -27.46
C ILE A 116 -5.60 15.72 -28.51
N ARG A 117 -4.31 15.65 -28.86
CA ARG A 117 -3.74 16.49 -29.93
C ARG A 117 -4.42 16.23 -31.27
N THR A 118 -4.54 14.97 -31.69
CA THR A 118 -5.15 14.66 -33.00
C THR A 118 -6.61 15.09 -33.08
N LEU A 119 -7.37 14.93 -32.00
CA LEU A 119 -8.74 15.44 -31.92
C LEU A 119 -8.79 16.96 -31.96
N SER A 120 -7.89 17.65 -31.25
CA SER A 120 -7.80 19.11 -31.25
C SER A 120 -7.45 19.66 -32.64
N ASP A 121 -6.50 19.04 -33.33
CA ASP A 121 -6.09 19.41 -34.69
C ASP A 121 -7.23 19.20 -35.68
N SER A 122 -7.95 18.07 -35.56
CA SER A 122 -9.12 17.76 -36.39
C SER A 122 -10.24 18.79 -36.17
N ASN A 123 -10.54 19.14 -34.92
CA ASN A 123 -11.53 20.17 -34.60
C ASN A 123 -11.13 21.53 -35.17
N GLN A 124 -9.87 21.93 -35.02
CA GLN A 124 -9.36 23.20 -35.57
C GLN A 124 -9.50 23.25 -37.09
N PHE A 125 -9.19 22.14 -37.77
CA PHE A 125 -9.36 22.01 -39.22
C PHE A 125 -10.82 22.17 -39.65
N LEU A 126 -11.75 21.45 -38.99
CA LEU A 126 -13.18 21.53 -39.28
C LEU A 126 -13.74 22.94 -39.06
N MET A 127 -13.35 23.61 -37.97
CA MET A 127 -13.75 24.99 -37.70
C MET A 127 -13.25 25.96 -38.78
N THR A 128 -12.05 25.73 -39.32
CA THR A 128 -11.46 26.54 -40.40
C THR A 128 -12.16 26.31 -41.75
N GLN A 129 -12.76 25.14 -41.97
CA GLN A 129 -13.57 24.87 -43.17
C GLN A 129 -14.94 25.53 -43.05
N LEU A 130 -15.60 25.40 -41.89
CA LEU A 130 -16.89 26.04 -41.62
C LEU A 130 -16.85 27.57 -41.73
N SER A 131 -15.76 28.20 -41.28
CA SER A 131 -15.62 29.67 -41.37
C SER A 131 -15.25 30.20 -42.76
N LYS A 132 -14.97 29.32 -43.73
CA LYS A 132 -14.71 29.70 -45.14
C LYS A 132 -15.95 29.58 -46.03
N ASP A 133 -16.97 28.86 -45.58
CA ASP A 133 -18.23 28.65 -46.30
C ASP A 133 -19.32 29.67 -45.91
N GLU A 134 -19.04 30.60 -44.97
CA GLU A 134 -19.83 31.82 -44.67
C GLU A 134 -19.24 33.06 -45.37
#